data_AF-A0A2G5NNQ1-F1
#
_entry.id   AF-A0A2G5NNQ1-F1
#
_cell.length_a   1.000
_cell.length_b   1.000
_cell.length_c   1.000
_cell.angle_alpha   90.00
_cell.angle_beta   90.00
_cell.angle_gamma   90.00
#
_symmetry.space_group_name_H-M   'P 1'
#
loop_
_entity.id
_entity.type
_entity.pdbx_description
1 polymer ?
#
loop_
_entity_poly.entity_id
_entity_poly.type
_entity_poly.pdbx_seq_one_letter_code
_entity_poly.pdbx_strand_id
1 'polypeptide(L)'
;ILTYYQDRGFQYALDDVGEGFSTMDLLEDIKPHYMKLDMKFVQGVAEDVTKQNTALKFLMKAQELGATPLAEGVEYIEDFEWLKQRGYELFQGYLIGKPAPNPLDNNVVNF
;
A
#
# COMPACT_ATOMS: atom_id res chain seq x y z
N ILE A 1 -1.29 -6.54 -22.55
CA ILE A 1 -0.07 -6.82 -21.76
C ILE A 1 -0.46 -7.39 -20.40
N LEU A 2 -1.24 -6.69 -19.58
CA LEU A 2 -1.65 -7.17 -18.26
C LEU A 2 -2.30 -8.57 -18.30
N THR A 3 -3.28 -8.77 -19.18
CA THR A 3 -3.95 -10.08 -19.39
C THR A 3 -2.98 -11.23 -19.66
N TYR A 4 -1.92 -10.99 -20.43
CA TYR A 4 -0.94 -12.03 -20.75
C TYR A 4 -0.23 -12.57 -19.50
N TYR A 5 0.06 -11.69 -18.53
CA TYR A 5 0.69 -12.05 -17.26
C TYR A 5 -0.34 -12.61 -16.27
N GLN A 6 -1.56 -12.06 -16.24
CA GLN A 6 -2.68 -12.60 -15.47
C GLN A 6 -2.96 -14.06 -15.82
N ASP A 7 -3.06 -14.37 -17.12
CA ASP A 7 -3.31 -15.74 -17.63
C ASP A 7 -2.19 -16.73 -17.28
N ARG A 8 -1.04 -16.22 -16.80
CA ARG A 8 0.13 -17.02 -16.36
C ARG A 8 0.26 -17.08 -14.84
N GLY A 9 -0.71 -16.56 -14.10
CA GLY A 9 -0.74 -16.61 -12.64
C GLY A 9 0.16 -15.58 -11.96
N PHE A 10 0.61 -14.54 -12.67
CA PHE A 10 1.34 -13.44 -12.02
C PHE A 10 0.39 -12.59 -11.18
N GLN A 11 0.82 -12.27 -9.97
CA GLN A 11 0.22 -11.23 -9.16
C GLN A 11 0.79 -9.86 -9.55
N TYR A 12 0.02 -8.81 -9.34
CA TYR A 12 0.41 -7.45 -9.73
C TYR A 12 -0.12 -6.44 -8.72
N ALA A 13 0.70 -5.41 -8.53
CA ALA A 13 0.39 -4.26 -7.71
C ALA A 13 0.00 -3.08 -8.58
N LEU A 14 -0.93 -2.26 -8.10
CA LEU A 14 -1.16 -0.94 -8.65
C LEU A 14 -0.39 0.09 -7.80
N ASP A 15 0.50 0.82 -8.45
CA ASP A 15 1.36 1.82 -7.82
C ASP A 15 0.74 3.22 -7.83
N ASP A 16 1.14 4.08 -6.90
CA ASP A 16 0.77 5.50 -6.83
C ASP A 16 -0.74 5.80 -6.94
N VAL A 17 -1.58 4.93 -6.35
CA VAL A 17 -3.03 5.09 -6.43
C VAL A 17 -3.46 6.31 -5.61
N GLY A 18 -3.83 7.37 -6.31
CA GLY A 18 -4.26 8.64 -5.72
C GLY A 18 -3.64 9.89 -6.37
N GLU A 19 -2.66 9.74 -7.26
CA GLU A 19 -2.03 10.89 -7.95
C GLU A 19 -2.74 11.32 -9.25
N GLY A 20 -3.52 10.44 -9.87
CA GLY A 20 -4.29 10.80 -11.06
C GLY A 20 -4.65 9.60 -11.93
N PHE A 21 -5.82 9.70 -12.58
CA PHE A 21 -6.24 8.94 -13.75
C PHE A 21 -6.76 7.50 -13.61
N SER A 22 -6.78 6.87 -12.43
CA SER A 22 -7.55 5.62 -12.29
C SER A 22 -9.01 5.93 -11.99
N THR A 23 -9.86 5.94 -13.03
CA THR A 23 -11.32 5.97 -12.83
C THR A 23 -11.75 4.70 -12.10
N MET A 24 -12.85 4.79 -11.35
CA MET A 24 -13.42 3.67 -10.59
C MET A 24 -13.59 2.43 -11.48
N ASP A 25 -14.03 2.64 -12.72
CA ASP A 25 -14.25 1.61 -13.73
C ASP A 25 -12.96 0.89 -14.12
N LEU A 26 -11.85 1.62 -14.24
CA LEU A 26 -10.55 1.02 -14.59
C LEU A 26 -10.06 0.08 -13.48
N LEU A 27 -10.29 0.43 -12.22
CA LEU A 27 -9.89 -0.40 -11.09
C LEU A 27 -10.70 -1.70 -11.02
N GLU A 28 -11.98 -1.65 -11.39
CA GLU A 28 -12.85 -2.83 -11.43
C GLU A 28 -12.47 -3.80 -12.54
N ASP A 29 -11.97 -3.31 -13.67
CA ASP A 29 -11.47 -4.14 -14.76
C ASP A 29 -10.09 -4.74 -14.44
N ILE A 30 -9.22 -3.97 -13.75
CA ILE A 30 -7.85 -4.38 -13.46
C ILE A 30 -7.80 -5.36 -12.28
N LYS A 31 -8.61 -5.22 -11.22
CA LYS A 31 -8.62 -6.08 -10.01
C LYS A 31 -7.22 -6.41 -9.46
N PRO A 32 -6.43 -5.42 -9.05
CA PRO A 32 -5.07 -5.66 -8.59
C PRO A 32 -5.02 -6.56 -7.35
N HIS A 33 -3.95 -7.34 -7.23
CA HIS A 33 -3.71 -8.16 -6.04
C HIS A 33 -3.23 -7.29 -4.88
N TYR A 34 -2.49 -6.22 -5.20
CA TYR A 34 -1.94 -5.29 -4.23
C TYR A 34 -2.23 -3.85 -4.66
N MET A 35 -2.52 -2.99 -3.71
CA MET A 35 -2.63 -1.55 -3.96
C MET A 35 -1.66 -0.82 -3.04
N LYS A 36 -0.83 0.06 -3.61
CA LYS A 36 0.21 0.79 -2.88
C LYS A 36 -0.23 2.23 -2.60
N LEU A 37 -0.28 2.60 -1.32
CA LEU A 37 -0.53 3.97 -0.88
C LEU A 37 0.79 4.73 -0.86
N ASP A 38 0.87 5.79 -1.67
CA ASP A 38 2.07 6.62 -1.81
C ASP A 38 2.51 7.26 -0.48
N MET A 39 3.83 7.43 -0.34
CA MET A 39 4.47 7.94 0.86
C MET A 39 3.97 9.32 1.31
N LYS A 40 3.51 10.17 0.38
CA LYS A 40 3.01 11.52 0.72
C LYS A 40 1.76 11.46 1.60
N PHE A 41 1.00 10.38 1.50
CA PHE A 41 -0.20 10.12 2.32
C PHE A 41 0.10 9.25 3.54
N VAL A 42 1.22 8.53 3.57
CA VAL A 42 1.66 7.70 4.70
C VAL A 42 2.41 8.52 5.75
N GLN A 43 3.39 9.33 5.35
CA GLN A 43 4.25 10.05 6.29
C GLN A 43 3.47 11.15 7.02
N GLY A 44 3.39 11.06 8.34
CA GLY A 44 2.61 11.95 9.21
C GLY A 44 1.10 11.69 9.21
N VAL A 45 0.65 10.54 8.70
CA VAL A 45 -0.77 10.16 8.70
C VAL A 45 -1.34 10.06 10.12
N ALA A 46 -0.52 9.75 11.13
CA ALA A 46 -0.98 9.69 12.51
C ALA A 46 -1.55 11.03 13.02
N GLU A 47 -1.08 12.16 12.48
CA GLU A 47 -1.40 13.52 12.96
C GLU A 47 -2.19 14.38 11.96
N ASP A 48 -2.28 13.98 10.69
CA ASP A 48 -2.92 14.76 9.62
C ASP A 48 -4.27 14.16 9.18
N VAL A 49 -5.37 14.81 9.54
CA VAL A 49 -6.75 14.38 9.21
C VAL A 49 -7.00 14.26 7.70
N THR A 50 -6.36 15.11 6.88
CA THR A 50 -6.50 15.04 5.42
C THR A 50 -5.84 13.79 4.86
N LYS A 51 -4.66 13.44 5.37
CA LYS A 51 -3.99 12.17 5.03
C LYS A 51 -4.77 10.96 5.53
N GLN A 52 -5.27 11.00 6.75
CA GLN A 52 -6.11 9.93 7.33
C GLN A 52 -7.33 9.64 6.46
N ASN A 53 -8.05 10.68 6.04
CA ASN A 53 -9.21 10.54 5.15
C ASN A 53 -8.84 9.92 3.81
N THR A 54 -7.66 10.25 3.27
CA THR A 54 -7.18 9.66 2.01
C THR A 54 -6.81 8.20 2.19
N ALA A 55 -6.05 7.87 3.24
CA ALA A 55 -5.66 6.51 3.58
C ALA A 55 -6.87 5.60 3.86
N LEU A 56 -7.93 6.11 4.50
CA LEU A 56 -9.16 5.36 4.74
C LEU A 56 -9.95 5.10 3.44
N LYS A 57 -10.09 6.10 2.58
CA LYS A 57 -10.77 5.93 1.27
C LYS A 57 -10.03 4.92 0.40
N PHE A 58 -8.70 4.99 0.40
CA PHE A 58 -7.85 4.04 -0.28
C PHE A 58 -8.08 2.62 0.26
N LEU A 59 -8.05 2.45 1.59
CA LEU A 59 -8.22 1.16 2.24
C LEU A 59 -9.58 0.54 1.89
N MET A 60 -10.66 1.33 1.97
CA MET A 60 -12.00 0.88 1.59
C MET A 60 -12.01 0.39 0.13
N LYS A 61 -11.39 1.13 -0.78
CA LYS A 61 -11.34 0.72 -2.18
C LYS A 61 -10.52 -0.55 -2.40
N ALA A 62 -9.39 -0.71 -1.71
CA ALA A 62 -8.61 -1.94 -1.75
C ALA A 62 -9.45 -3.14 -1.29
N GLN A 63 -10.17 -3.00 -0.18
CA GLN A 63 -11.06 -4.03 0.34
C GLN A 63 -12.21 -4.36 -0.61
N GLU A 64 -12.85 -3.35 -1.21
CA GLU A 64 -13.91 -3.53 -2.22
C GLU A 64 -13.42 -4.35 -3.44
N LEU A 65 -12.17 -4.15 -3.86
CA LEU A 65 -11.57 -4.86 -4.99
C LEU A 65 -10.98 -6.23 -4.60
N GLY A 66 -10.92 -6.55 -3.30
CA GLY A 66 -10.22 -7.72 -2.78
C GLY A 66 -8.70 -7.63 -2.90
N ALA A 67 -8.15 -6.42 -2.98
CA ALA A 67 -6.72 -6.15 -3.05
C ALA A 67 -6.12 -5.99 -1.65
N THR A 68 -4.89 -6.48 -1.46
CA THR A 68 -4.13 -6.26 -0.22
C THR A 68 -3.53 -4.85 -0.20
N PRO A 69 -3.86 -4.01 0.80
CA PRO A 69 -3.32 -2.66 0.92
C PRO A 69 -1.87 -2.67 1.45
N LEU A 70 -0.99 -1.96 0.76
CA LEU A 70 0.41 -1.75 1.11
C LEU A 70 0.68 -0.25 1.36
N ALA A 71 1.24 0.10 2.51
CA ALA A 71 1.68 1.46 2.82
C ALA A 71 3.17 1.65 2.50
N GLU A 72 3.51 2.65 1.68
CA GLU A 72 4.88 2.98 1.32
C GLU A 72 5.47 4.15 2.10
N GLY A 73 6.79 4.17 2.25
CA GLY A 73 7.50 5.25 2.92
C GLY A 73 7.22 5.32 4.43
N VAL A 74 6.95 4.18 5.06
CA VAL A 74 6.74 4.09 6.51
C VAL A 74 8.07 4.30 7.25
N GLU A 75 8.22 5.47 7.88
CA GLU A 75 9.44 5.84 8.60
C GLU A 75 9.22 6.07 10.10
N TYR A 76 7.97 6.35 10.50
CA TYR A 76 7.59 6.65 11.88
C TYR A 76 6.70 5.54 12.45
N ILE A 77 6.93 5.17 13.71
CA ILE A 77 6.20 4.07 14.36
C ILE A 77 4.73 4.43 14.58
N GLU A 78 4.45 5.71 14.78
CA GLU A 78 3.10 6.25 14.97
C GLU A 78 2.26 6.08 13.70
N ASP A 79 2.84 6.34 12.53
CA ASP A 79 2.19 6.14 11.22
C ASP A 79 1.92 4.65 10.97
N PHE A 80 2.90 3.80 11.27
CA PHE A 80 2.77 2.34 11.18
C PHE A 80 1.62 1.82 12.04
N GLU A 81 1.62 2.16 13.33
CA GLU A 81 0.60 1.70 14.27
C GLU A 81 -0.79 2.22 13.89
N TRP A 82 -0.88 3.48 13.46
CA TRP A 82 -2.13 4.04 12.98
C TRP A 82 -2.66 3.23 11.80
N LEU A 83 -1.85 3.03 10.75
CA LEU A 83 -2.26 2.29 9.55
C LEU A 83 -2.60 0.82 9.83
N LYS A 84 -1.77 0.12 10.61
CA LYS A 84 -1.96 -1.28 11.03
C LYS A 84 -3.29 -1.48 11.74
N GLN A 85 -3.61 -0.60 12.70
CA GLN A 85 -4.87 -0.68 13.44
C GLN A 85 -6.12 -0.46 12.57
N ARG A 86 -6.00 0.20 11.41
CA ARG A 86 -7.14 0.42 10.50
C ARG A 86 -7.29 -0.71 9.48
N GLY A 87 -6.30 -1.57 9.31
CA GLY A 87 -6.37 -2.73 8.43
C GLY A 87 -5.42 -2.68 7.22
N TYR A 88 -4.37 -1.86 7.26
CA TYR A 88 -3.25 -2.03 6.32
C TYR A 88 -2.50 -3.33 6.65
N GLU A 89 -2.18 -4.11 5.62
CA GLU A 89 -1.62 -5.46 5.79
C GLU A 89 -0.12 -5.52 5.48
N LEU A 90 0.34 -4.72 4.52
CA LEU A 90 1.75 -4.69 4.09
C LEU A 90 2.35 -3.29 4.28
N PHE A 91 3.64 -3.25 4.61
CA PHE A 91 4.35 -2.02 4.93
C PHE A 91 5.74 -2.05 4.31
N GLN A 92 6.11 -0.94 3.67
CA GLN A 92 7.44 -0.70 3.13
C GLN A 92 7.94 0.65 3.59
N GLY A 93 9.17 0.71 4.11
CA GLY A 93 9.79 1.96 4.50
C GLY A 93 10.99 1.77 5.40
N TYR A 94 11.69 2.86 5.71
CA TYR A 94 12.94 2.82 6.47
C TYR A 94 12.76 2.40 7.92
N LEU A 95 11.54 2.45 8.46
CA LEU A 95 11.20 1.82 9.73
C LEU A 95 11.48 0.31 9.68
N ILE A 96 11.13 -0.35 8.57
CA ILE A 96 11.35 -1.79 8.36
C ILE A 96 12.78 -2.05 7.90
N GLY A 97 13.24 -1.32 6.90
CA GLY A 97 14.55 -1.54 6.29
C GLY A 97 14.83 -0.61 5.12
N LYS A 98 16.08 -0.17 4.99
CA LYS A 98 16.54 0.55 3.80
C LYS A 98 16.78 -0.42 2.64
N PRO A 99 16.59 0.02 1.38
CA PRO A 99 16.99 -0.75 0.20
C PRO A 99 18.43 -1.22 0.33
N ALA A 100 18.65 -2.51 0.10
CA ALA A 100 19.95 -3.16 0.21
C ALA A 100 20.08 -4.24 -0.88
N PRO A 101 21.31 -4.66 -1.22
CA PRO A 101 21.53 -5.70 -2.22
C PRO A 101 20.88 -7.04 -1.88
N ASN A 102 20.66 -7.31 -0.58
CA ASN A 102 20.00 -8.50 -0.09
C ASN A 102 18.82 -8.10 0.82
N PRO A 103 17.72 -8.88 0.84
CA PRO A 103 16.62 -8.67 1.77
C PRO A 103 17.09 -8.87 3.22
N LEU A 104 16.39 -8.22 4.16
CA LEU A 104 16.60 -8.44 5.58
C LEU A 104 16.16 -9.85 5.97
N ASP A 105 16.85 -10.45 6.93
CA ASP A 105 16.40 -11.68 7.55
C ASP A 105 15.11 -11.43 8.35
N ASN A 106 14.16 -12.37 8.28
CA ASN A 106 12.85 -12.24 8.94
C ASN A 106 12.91 -12.03 10.46
N ASN A 107 14.05 -12.31 11.10
CA ASN A 107 14.26 -12.15 12.53
C ASN A 107 14.67 -10.72 12.95
N VAL A 108 14.83 -9.80 11.99
CA VAL A 108 15.34 -8.44 12.23
C VAL A 108 14.21 -7.43 12.48
N VAL A 109 12.99 -7.73 12.01
CA VAL A 109 11.84 -6.82 12.08
C VAL A 109 11.02 -7.12 13.34
N ASN A 110 11.04 -6.22 14.32
CA ASN A 110 10.33 -6.37 15.61
C ASN A 110 9.24 -5.30 15.77
N PHE A 111 8.05 -5.54 15.23
CA PHE A 111 6.86 -4.67 15.39
C PHE A 111 5.57 -5.50 15.55
#